data_AF-A0A0M8TD62-F1
#
_entry.id   AF-A0A0M8TD62-F1
#
_cell.length_a   1.000
_cell.length_b   1.000
_cell.length_c   1.000
_cell.angle_alpha   90.00
_cell.angle_beta   90.00
_cell.angle_gamma   90.00
#
_symmetry.space_group_name_H-M   'P 1'
#
loop_
_entity.id
_entity.type
_entity.pdbx_description
1 polymer ?
#
loop_
_entity_poly.entity_id
_entity_poly.type
_entity_poly.pdbx_seq_one_letter_code
_entity_poly.pdbx_strand_id
1 'polypeptide(L)'
;MVQGRLAQAGDLERLLHLVDTAEGRETWWAEQTPLDPAVEDESSRLRALCNLRVLQDYVHRWLVALDSEHVDTTGLAAGARDVTVRLDETTSVLREVLVGLPVDRAGLPGDRAPTVADLVAARTRGDVRAAEADFEQRLAATRTQLSARMGWTVTVNADRGFDARSDQGIRVRARSVLPAAFESQLTGWTVPPPWPDVHYQGGRPTRLPAQLDLTFREMQLAPSAWDLDDFERHDAEYAAGPHADQVAGLLQGLRERLAPEDVPAFFADRCAALNTTAAQLPELLPDPDGLEEPHTYAGARTWVDPATIVRTPDHVAWGTINRDGDRAGAVWIPNAIRQWLTCDDVPGLLREAMTGGSPVQLHRVAGPAGPLHTMITDGTHRAHLWRILDLPRLFAYVDGTVMPRRLTPSTVCGDGAQPDAPDQVAAVWAGLHAKGILRGRLPHPGSGYGELTLHSVPALWLLYPPALAVAYGQRYSEIYPGAWEGAGIPADVFTSQASWVAWATGR
;
A
#
# COMPACT_ATOMS: atom_id res chain seq x y z
N MET A 1 -34.39 -0.12 -30.24
CA MET A 1 -33.80 -1.28 -30.96
C MET A 1 -32.80 -0.85 -32.03
N VAL A 2 -33.14 0.07 -32.94
CA VAL A 2 -32.21 0.57 -33.99
C VAL A 2 -31.03 1.38 -33.42
N GLN A 3 -31.23 2.18 -32.36
CA GLN A 3 -30.13 2.90 -31.68
C GLN A 3 -29.13 1.99 -30.95
N GLY A 4 -29.58 0.84 -30.43
CA GLY A 4 -28.67 -0.16 -29.82
C GLY A 4 -27.82 -0.90 -30.86
N ARG A 5 -28.37 -1.09 -32.07
CA ARG A 5 -27.67 -1.72 -33.20
C ARG A 5 -26.63 -0.79 -33.84
N LEU A 6 -26.89 0.53 -33.87
CA LEU A 6 -25.91 1.52 -34.33
C LEU A 6 -24.75 1.72 -33.35
N ALA A 7 -24.98 1.56 -32.04
CA ALA A 7 -23.92 1.60 -31.03
C ALA A 7 -22.96 0.40 -31.16
N GLN A 8 -23.49 -0.80 -31.39
CA GLN A 8 -22.68 -2.01 -31.62
C GLN A 8 -21.87 -1.97 -32.93
N ALA A 9 -22.43 -1.37 -33.99
CA ALA A 9 -21.70 -1.15 -35.23
C ALA A 9 -20.56 -0.11 -35.08
N GLY A 10 -20.77 0.94 -34.29
CA GLY A 10 -19.75 1.94 -33.97
C GLY A 10 -18.63 1.41 -33.05
N ASP A 11 -18.95 0.50 -32.13
CA ASP A 11 -17.95 -0.18 -31.31
C ASP A 11 -17.13 -1.19 -32.14
N LEU A 12 -17.74 -1.81 -33.16
CA LEU A 12 -17.06 -2.67 -34.12
C LEU A 12 -16.15 -1.88 -35.06
N GLU A 13 -16.59 -0.73 -35.60
CA GLU A 13 -15.72 0.16 -36.38
C GLU A 13 -14.54 0.67 -35.55
N ARG A 14 -14.73 0.92 -34.24
CA ARG A 14 -13.63 1.28 -33.34
C ARG A 14 -12.67 0.13 -33.06
N LEU A 15 -13.17 -1.09 -32.91
CA LEU A 15 -12.35 -2.30 -32.75
C LEU A 15 -11.57 -2.62 -34.02
N LEU A 16 -12.21 -2.56 -35.19
CA LEU A 16 -11.55 -2.73 -36.48
C LEU A 16 -10.57 -1.60 -36.77
N HIS A 17 -10.89 -0.36 -36.42
CA HIS A 17 -9.94 0.76 -36.51
C HIS A 17 -8.74 0.59 -35.57
N LEU A 18 -8.92 0.03 -34.36
CA LEU A 18 -7.84 -0.33 -33.44
C LEU A 18 -6.97 -1.47 -33.97
N VAL A 19 -7.56 -2.42 -34.71
CA VAL A 19 -6.84 -3.50 -35.39
C VAL A 19 -6.11 -3.00 -36.63
N ASP A 20 -6.73 -2.15 -37.47
CA ASP A 20 -6.10 -1.51 -38.63
C ASP A 20 -4.97 -0.55 -38.22
N THR A 21 -5.14 0.17 -37.09
CA THR A 21 -4.03 0.97 -36.52
C THR A 21 -2.98 0.11 -35.83
N ALA A 22 -3.29 -1.14 -35.47
CA ALA A 22 -2.30 -2.12 -35.03
C ALA A 22 -1.57 -2.77 -36.22
N GLU A 23 -2.23 -3.08 -37.34
CA GLU A 23 -1.61 -3.60 -38.58
C GLU A 23 -0.78 -2.53 -39.31
N GLY A 24 -1.26 -1.27 -39.33
CA GLY A 24 -0.47 -0.11 -39.77
C GLY A 24 0.68 0.24 -38.83
N ARG A 25 0.61 -0.24 -37.57
CA ARG A 25 1.75 -0.25 -36.65
C ARG A 25 2.64 -1.47 -36.85
N GLU A 26 2.15 -2.66 -37.20
CA GLU A 26 3.03 -3.81 -37.48
C GLU A 26 3.96 -3.56 -38.67
N THR A 27 3.50 -2.87 -39.72
CA THR A 27 4.36 -2.44 -40.83
C THR A 27 5.34 -1.33 -40.41
N TRP A 28 4.92 -0.40 -39.54
CA TRP A 28 5.80 0.62 -38.96
C TRP A 28 6.83 0.06 -37.95
N TRP A 29 6.43 -0.93 -37.15
CA TRP A 29 7.24 -1.65 -36.16
C TRP A 29 8.20 -2.64 -36.83
N ALA A 30 7.83 -3.23 -37.97
CA ALA A 30 8.70 -4.12 -38.73
C ALA A 30 9.76 -3.38 -39.58
N GLU A 31 9.48 -2.15 -40.04
CA GLU A 31 10.35 -1.45 -41.00
C GLU A 31 11.21 -0.30 -40.42
N GLN A 32 10.95 0.22 -39.22
CA GLN A 32 11.66 1.41 -38.70
C GLN A 32 12.14 1.33 -37.24
N THR A 33 12.06 0.18 -36.55
CA THR A 33 12.57 0.11 -35.17
C THR A 33 13.17 -1.27 -34.91
N PRO A 34 14.51 -1.44 -34.86
CA PRO A 34 15.06 -2.61 -34.18
C PRO A 34 14.50 -2.55 -32.76
N LEU A 35 13.85 -3.63 -32.30
CA LEU A 35 13.32 -3.79 -30.94
C LEU A 35 14.27 -3.10 -29.96
N ASP A 36 13.86 -1.93 -29.47
CA ASP A 36 14.63 -1.20 -28.47
C ASP A 36 14.66 -2.08 -27.22
N PRO A 37 15.85 -2.56 -26.78
CA PRO A 37 15.96 -3.41 -25.60
C PRO A 37 15.41 -2.75 -24.34
N ALA A 38 15.08 -1.45 -24.35
CA ALA A 38 14.55 -0.72 -23.20
C ALA A 38 13.08 -1.02 -22.79
N VAL A 39 12.34 -1.89 -23.48
CA VAL A 39 11.03 -2.40 -22.96
C VAL A 39 11.27 -3.64 -22.08
N GLU A 40 11.85 -3.40 -20.90
CA GLU A 40 12.55 -4.43 -20.12
C GLU A 40 11.78 -5.05 -18.94
N ASP A 41 10.63 -4.51 -18.51
CA ASP A 41 9.95 -5.05 -17.31
C ASP A 41 8.89 -6.13 -17.63
N GLU A 42 9.12 -7.34 -17.09
CA GLU A 42 8.24 -8.50 -17.05
C GLU A 42 6.79 -8.15 -16.66
N SER A 43 6.56 -7.14 -15.83
CA SER A 43 5.20 -6.71 -15.44
C SER A 43 4.44 -5.96 -16.52
N SER A 44 5.13 -5.23 -17.40
CA SER A 44 4.50 -4.56 -18.57
C SER A 44 4.09 -5.59 -19.62
N ARG A 45 4.95 -6.60 -19.73
CA ARG A 45 4.88 -7.81 -20.52
C ARG A 45 3.72 -8.74 -20.06
N LEU A 46 3.57 -8.96 -18.76
CA LEU A 46 2.43 -9.67 -18.15
C LEU A 46 1.11 -8.89 -18.24
N ARG A 47 1.15 -7.56 -18.13
CA ARG A 47 -0.05 -6.71 -18.37
C ARG A 47 -0.53 -6.79 -19.81
N ALA A 48 0.39 -6.80 -20.78
CA ALA A 48 0.05 -7.02 -22.18
C ALA A 48 -0.64 -8.38 -22.38
N LEU A 49 -0.12 -9.47 -21.78
CA LEU A 49 -0.76 -10.79 -21.80
C LEU A 49 -2.14 -10.81 -21.13
N CYS A 50 -2.31 -10.21 -19.95
CA CYS A 50 -3.60 -10.14 -19.28
C CYS A 50 -4.63 -9.37 -20.12
N ASN A 51 -4.21 -8.26 -20.74
CA ASN A 51 -5.08 -7.48 -21.61
C ASN A 51 -5.46 -8.27 -22.88
N LEU A 52 -4.52 -9.01 -23.47
CA LEU A 52 -4.78 -9.90 -24.61
C LEU A 52 -5.74 -11.04 -24.25
N ARG A 53 -5.58 -11.66 -23.08
CA ARG A 53 -6.47 -12.71 -22.58
C ARG A 53 -7.90 -12.20 -22.32
N VAL A 54 -8.02 -11.01 -21.76
CA VAL A 54 -9.33 -10.34 -21.57
C VAL A 54 -9.97 -10.03 -22.92
N LEU A 55 -9.18 -9.60 -23.90
CA LEU A 55 -9.64 -9.41 -25.28
C LEU A 55 -10.10 -10.73 -25.92
N GLN A 56 -9.34 -11.82 -25.74
CA GLN A 56 -9.73 -13.17 -26.21
C GLN A 56 -11.04 -13.63 -25.59
N ASP A 57 -11.19 -13.54 -24.27
CA ASP A 57 -12.41 -13.93 -23.56
C ASP A 57 -13.62 -13.08 -23.96
N TYR A 58 -13.37 -11.81 -24.34
CA TYR A 58 -14.40 -10.91 -24.86
C TYR A 58 -14.82 -11.29 -26.28
N VAL A 59 -13.87 -11.52 -27.19
CA VAL A 59 -14.12 -11.98 -28.57
C VAL A 59 -14.81 -13.34 -28.58
N HIS A 60 -14.41 -14.28 -27.71
CA HIS A 60 -14.99 -15.60 -27.64
C HIS A 60 -16.45 -15.57 -27.14
N ARG A 61 -16.75 -14.76 -26.12
CA ARG A 61 -18.14 -14.53 -25.66
C ARG A 61 -19.00 -13.89 -26.74
N TRP A 62 -18.41 -13.01 -27.54
CA TRP A 62 -19.10 -12.36 -28.66
C TRP A 62 -19.41 -13.36 -29.79
N LEU A 63 -18.47 -14.26 -30.12
CA LEU A 63 -18.68 -15.36 -31.07
C LEU A 63 -19.80 -16.31 -30.64
N VAL A 64 -19.84 -16.70 -29.36
CA VAL A 64 -20.91 -17.55 -28.80
C VAL A 64 -22.26 -16.85 -28.88
N ALA A 65 -22.31 -15.53 -28.67
CA ALA A 65 -23.53 -14.75 -28.81
C ALA A 65 -24.02 -14.67 -30.28
N LEU A 66 -23.09 -14.49 -31.24
CA LEU A 66 -23.42 -14.50 -32.67
C LEU A 66 -23.93 -15.86 -33.17
N ASP A 67 -23.39 -16.97 -32.68
CA ASP A 67 -23.87 -18.32 -33.01
C ASP A 67 -25.26 -18.62 -32.39
N SER A 68 -25.65 -17.88 -31.35
CA SER A 68 -26.93 -18.07 -30.64
C SER A 68 -28.11 -17.29 -31.24
N GLU A 69 -27.84 -16.22 -32.00
CA GLU A 69 -28.87 -15.40 -32.64
C GLU A 69 -28.97 -15.75 -34.13
N HIS A 70 -30.19 -16.00 -34.64
CA HIS A 70 -30.46 -16.37 -36.04
C HIS A 70 -30.25 -15.20 -37.03
N VAL A 71 -29.04 -14.64 -37.07
CA VAL A 71 -28.64 -13.55 -37.97
C VAL A 71 -27.52 -14.07 -38.86
N ASP A 72 -27.65 -13.90 -40.18
CA ASP A 72 -26.58 -14.22 -41.14
C ASP A 72 -25.37 -13.31 -40.90
N THR A 73 -24.46 -13.82 -40.08
CA THR A 73 -23.25 -13.16 -39.60
C THR A 73 -22.01 -13.84 -40.15
N THR A 74 -22.15 -14.62 -41.23
CA THR A 74 -21.11 -15.53 -41.75
C THR A 74 -19.76 -14.81 -41.99
N GLY A 75 -19.78 -13.55 -42.44
CA GLY A 75 -18.57 -12.73 -42.60
C GLY A 75 -17.98 -12.20 -41.27
N LEU A 76 -18.83 -11.85 -40.31
CA LEU A 76 -18.41 -11.40 -38.96
C LEU A 76 -17.86 -12.57 -38.13
N ALA A 77 -18.48 -13.74 -38.23
CA ALA A 77 -18.01 -14.96 -37.60
C ALA A 77 -16.66 -15.41 -38.18
N ALA A 78 -16.45 -15.29 -39.50
CA ALA A 78 -15.16 -15.58 -40.12
C ALA A 78 -14.06 -14.60 -39.66
N GLY A 79 -14.34 -13.30 -39.64
CA GLY A 79 -13.38 -12.29 -39.16
C GLY A 79 -13.06 -12.43 -37.67
N ALA A 80 -14.05 -12.70 -36.82
CA ALA A 80 -13.80 -12.92 -35.39
C ALA A 80 -13.06 -14.25 -35.12
N ARG A 81 -13.27 -15.30 -35.93
CA ARG A 81 -12.43 -16.51 -35.87
C ARG A 81 -10.99 -16.24 -36.29
N ASP A 82 -10.75 -15.44 -37.34
CA ASP A 82 -9.39 -15.05 -37.76
C ASP A 82 -8.68 -14.24 -36.66
N VAL A 83 -9.38 -13.27 -36.05
CA VAL A 83 -8.88 -12.52 -34.89
C VAL A 83 -8.61 -13.43 -33.69
N THR A 84 -9.44 -14.45 -33.44
CA THR A 84 -9.20 -15.42 -32.36
C THR A 84 -7.96 -16.25 -32.62
N VAL A 85 -7.77 -16.75 -33.84
CA VAL A 85 -6.57 -17.50 -34.26
C VAL A 85 -5.32 -16.63 -34.12
N ARG A 86 -5.34 -15.39 -34.62
CA ARG A 86 -4.21 -14.47 -34.51
C ARG A 86 -3.93 -14.06 -33.06
N LEU A 87 -4.95 -13.90 -32.23
CA LEU A 87 -4.77 -13.65 -30.79
C LEU A 87 -4.20 -14.88 -30.09
N ASP A 88 -4.60 -16.09 -30.45
CA ASP A 88 -4.05 -17.34 -29.92
C ASP A 88 -2.59 -17.53 -30.33
N GLU A 89 -2.25 -17.25 -31.59
CA GLU A 89 -0.88 -17.28 -32.10
C GLU A 89 -0.02 -16.22 -31.40
N THR A 90 -0.52 -14.98 -31.30
CA THR A 90 0.18 -13.88 -30.62
C THR A 90 0.34 -14.17 -29.13
N THR A 91 -0.67 -14.76 -28.47
CA THR A 91 -0.60 -15.18 -27.06
C THR A 91 0.35 -16.35 -26.87
N SER A 92 0.44 -17.27 -27.83
CA SER A 92 1.41 -18.38 -27.83
C SER A 92 2.83 -17.85 -27.98
N VAL A 93 3.08 -16.97 -28.96
CA VAL A 93 4.39 -16.34 -29.18
C VAL A 93 4.78 -15.48 -27.98
N LEU A 94 3.85 -14.69 -27.44
CA LEU A 94 4.11 -13.89 -26.25
C LEU A 94 4.34 -14.79 -25.03
N ARG A 95 3.60 -15.88 -24.82
CA ARG A 95 3.92 -16.87 -23.78
C ARG A 95 5.32 -17.45 -23.96
N GLU A 96 5.70 -17.83 -25.18
CA GLU A 96 7.02 -18.37 -25.49
C GLU A 96 8.14 -17.35 -25.22
N VAL A 97 7.90 -16.06 -25.48
CA VAL A 97 8.83 -14.95 -25.19
C VAL A 97 8.83 -14.54 -23.71
N LEU A 98 7.70 -14.68 -23.01
CA LEU A 98 7.48 -14.16 -21.66
C LEU A 98 7.78 -15.13 -20.54
N VAL A 99 7.64 -16.43 -20.79
CA VAL A 99 7.95 -17.47 -19.82
C VAL A 99 9.46 -17.56 -19.55
N GLY A 100 10.30 -16.82 -20.31
CA GLY A 100 11.73 -16.75 -20.07
C GLY A 100 12.28 -18.15 -19.91
N LEU A 101 12.10 -19.00 -20.93
CA LEU A 101 12.45 -20.42 -20.84
C LEU A 101 13.79 -20.55 -20.13
N PRO A 102 13.90 -21.35 -19.07
CA PRO A 102 15.18 -21.70 -18.47
C PRO A 102 15.87 -22.63 -19.46
N VAL A 103 16.21 -22.11 -20.64
CA VAL A 103 17.33 -22.65 -21.38
C VAL A 103 18.50 -22.31 -20.49
N ASP A 104 18.95 -23.32 -19.75
CA ASP A 104 20.10 -23.24 -18.87
C ASP A 104 21.21 -22.45 -19.58
N ARG A 105 21.33 -21.16 -19.25
CA ARG A 105 22.33 -20.28 -19.88
C ARG A 105 23.73 -20.75 -19.51
N ALA A 106 23.88 -21.57 -18.47
CA ALA A 106 25.16 -22.19 -18.12
C ALA A 106 25.61 -23.23 -19.16
N GLY A 107 24.70 -23.76 -19.99
CA GLY A 107 25.02 -24.68 -21.09
C GLY A 107 25.11 -24.03 -22.48
N LEU A 108 24.69 -22.77 -22.61
CA LEU A 108 24.79 -22.02 -23.87
C LEU A 108 26.12 -21.25 -23.93
N PRO A 109 26.90 -21.36 -25.03
CA PRO A 109 28.11 -20.57 -25.18
C PRO A 109 27.76 -19.08 -25.34
N GLY A 110 27.92 -18.31 -24.25
CA GLY A 110 27.80 -16.84 -24.22
C GLY A 110 26.36 -16.29 -24.24
N ASP A 111 26.26 -14.95 -24.32
CA ASP A 111 25.01 -14.15 -24.36
C ASP A 111 24.18 -14.32 -25.65
N ARG A 112 24.25 -15.47 -26.33
CA ARG A 112 23.47 -15.69 -27.55
C ARG A 112 22.00 -15.91 -27.20
N ALA A 113 21.11 -15.30 -27.99
CA ALA A 113 19.68 -15.58 -27.91
C ALA A 113 19.43 -17.09 -28.17
N PRO A 114 18.47 -17.70 -27.45
CA PRO A 114 18.10 -19.09 -27.66
C PRO A 114 17.57 -19.29 -29.09
N THR A 115 17.95 -20.40 -29.72
CA THR A 115 17.48 -20.77 -31.06
C THR A 115 16.23 -21.63 -31.00
N VAL A 116 15.53 -21.78 -32.12
CA VAL A 116 14.37 -22.68 -32.25
C VAL A 116 14.69 -24.11 -31.78
N ALA A 117 15.89 -24.62 -32.04
CA ALA A 117 16.33 -25.93 -31.58
C ALA A 117 16.46 -26.02 -30.04
N ASP A 118 16.92 -24.94 -29.40
CA ASP A 118 17.03 -24.84 -27.94
C ASP A 118 15.63 -24.87 -27.28
N LEU A 119 14.66 -24.18 -27.90
CA LEU A 119 13.26 -24.17 -27.46
C LEU A 119 12.60 -25.55 -27.61
N VAL A 120 12.84 -26.24 -28.73
CA VAL A 120 12.35 -27.61 -28.96
C VAL A 120 12.95 -28.59 -27.96
N ALA A 121 14.23 -28.46 -27.64
CA ALA A 121 14.90 -29.29 -26.63
C ALA A 121 14.32 -29.05 -25.22
N ALA A 122 14.10 -27.80 -24.81
CA ALA A 122 13.46 -27.46 -23.54
C ALA A 122 12.02 -28.00 -23.46
N ARG A 123 11.27 -27.94 -24.56
CA ARG A 123 9.94 -28.54 -24.66
C ARG A 123 9.97 -30.06 -24.50
N THR A 124 10.96 -30.72 -25.11
CA THR A 124 11.14 -32.18 -25.03
C THR A 124 11.52 -32.64 -23.63
N ARG A 125 12.29 -31.83 -22.88
CA ARG A 125 12.65 -32.09 -21.47
C ARG A 125 11.52 -31.82 -20.48
N GLY A 126 10.46 -31.13 -20.89
CA GLY A 126 9.33 -30.77 -20.04
C GLY A 126 9.49 -29.46 -19.29
N ASP A 127 10.56 -28.70 -19.54
CA ASP A 127 10.87 -27.42 -18.89
C ASP A 127 9.75 -26.39 -19.13
N VAL A 128 9.16 -26.41 -20.33
CA VAL A 128 8.01 -25.56 -20.70
C VAL A 128 6.79 -25.87 -19.81
N ARG A 129 6.48 -27.15 -19.60
CA ARG A 129 5.32 -27.55 -18.77
C ARG A 129 5.53 -27.22 -17.30
N ALA A 130 6.76 -27.33 -16.80
CA ALA A 130 7.09 -26.95 -15.43
C ALA A 130 6.93 -25.44 -15.21
N ALA A 131 7.39 -24.63 -16.17
CA ALA A 131 7.22 -23.18 -16.14
C ALA A 131 5.75 -22.76 -16.32
N GLU A 132 4.97 -23.44 -17.18
CA GLU A 132 3.53 -23.24 -17.30
C GLU A 132 2.78 -23.56 -15.99
N ALA A 133 3.16 -24.64 -15.30
CA ALA A 133 2.55 -25.01 -14.03
C ALA A 133 2.87 -24.00 -12.91
N ASP A 134 4.13 -23.55 -12.80
CA ASP A 134 4.54 -22.49 -11.87
C ASP A 134 3.83 -21.16 -12.18
N PHE A 135 3.71 -20.80 -13.46
CA PHE A 135 2.96 -19.62 -13.88
C PHE A 135 1.48 -19.69 -13.51
N GLU A 136 0.80 -20.80 -13.79
CA GLU A 136 -0.61 -20.99 -13.42
C GLU A 136 -0.80 -20.99 -11.89
N GLN A 137 0.16 -21.54 -11.13
CA GLN A 137 0.15 -21.48 -9.66
C GLN A 137 0.27 -20.03 -9.16
N ARG A 138 1.20 -19.24 -9.71
CA ARG A 138 1.35 -17.81 -9.38
C ARG A 138 0.10 -17.00 -9.79
N LEU A 139 -0.51 -17.34 -10.94
CA LEU A 139 -1.73 -16.70 -11.42
C LEU A 139 -2.94 -17.03 -10.52
N ALA A 140 -3.06 -18.27 -10.05
CA ALA A 140 -4.10 -18.68 -9.10
C ALA A 140 -3.94 -18.02 -7.73
N ALA A 141 -2.71 -17.89 -7.23
CA ALA A 141 -2.40 -17.13 -6.02
C ALA A 141 -2.79 -15.65 -6.17
N THR A 142 -2.43 -15.04 -7.30
CA THR A 142 -2.81 -13.66 -7.64
C THR A 142 -4.34 -13.50 -7.73
N ARG A 143 -5.06 -14.43 -8.37
CA ARG A 143 -6.53 -14.40 -8.45
C ARG A 143 -7.19 -14.49 -7.06
N THR A 144 -6.67 -15.35 -6.20
CA THR A 144 -7.17 -15.50 -4.81
C THR A 144 -6.95 -14.22 -4.01
N GLN A 145 -5.80 -13.56 -4.15
CA GLN A 145 -5.54 -12.23 -3.58
C GLN A 145 -6.46 -11.15 -4.16
N LEU A 146 -6.76 -11.19 -5.46
CA LEU A 146 -7.67 -10.25 -6.12
C LEU A 146 -9.15 -10.46 -5.73
N SER A 147 -9.58 -11.68 -5.38
CA SER A 147 -10.92 -11.96 -4.87
C SER A 147 -11.11 -11.58 -3.40
N ALA A 148 -10.03 -11.33 -2.66
CA ALA A 148 -10.05 -10.86 -1.27
C ALA A 148 -10.06 -9.32 -1.16
N ARG A 149 -10.36 -8.60 -2.25
CA ARG A 149 -10.41 -7.13 -2.25
C ARG A 149 -11.43 -6.62 -1.24
N MET A 150 -10.99 -5.69 -0.40
CA MET A 150 -11.88 -4.94 0.47
C MET A 150 -12.81 -4.07 -0.38
N GLY A 151 -14.11 -4.27 -0.21
CA GLY A 151 -15.13 -3.46 -0.86
C GLY A 151 -15.28 -2.13 -0.14
N TRP A 152 -15.28 -1.03 -0.87
CA TRP A 152 -15.49 0.33 -0.37
C TRP A 152 -16.71 0.94 -1.00
N THR A 153 -17.59 1.51 -0.18
CA THR A 153 -18.67 2.38 -0.63
C THR A 153 -18.26 3.83 -0.40
N VAL A 154 -18.23 4.63 -1.47
CA VAL A 154 -17.75 6.02 -1.45
C VAL A 154 -18.87 6.97 -1.80
N THR A 155 -19.10 7.96 -0.93
CA THR A 155 -20.01 9.08 -1.17
C THR A 155 -19.19 10.34 -1.34
N VAL A 156 -19.28 10.96 -2.51
CA VAL A 156 -18.54 12.21 -2.80
C VAL A 156 -19.40 13.39 -2.39
N ASN A 157 -18.84 14.24 -1.54
CA ASN A 157 -19.51 15.39 -0.98
C ASN A 157 -19.38 16.61 -1.91
N ALA A 158 -20.28 17.58 -1.74
CA ALA A 158 -20.28 18.81 -2.55
C ALA A 158 -18.99 19.64 -2.39
N ASP A 159 -18.30 19.49 -1.26
CA ASP A 159 -17.03 20.14 -0.94
C ASP A 159 -15.80 19.42 -1.53
N ARG A 160 -16.01 18.42 -2.40
CA ARG A 160 -14.96 17.56 -2.99
C ARG A 160 -14.24 16.66 -1.97
N GLY A 161 -14.75 16.60 -0.74
CA GLY A 161 -14.46 15.51 0.16
C GLY A 161 -15.15 14.23 -0.29
N PHE A 162 -14.76 13.11 0.29
CA PHE A 162 -15.55 11.90 0.25
C PHE A 162 -15.58 11.24 1.61
N ASP A 163 -16.69 10.58 1.86
CA ASP A 163 -16.86 9.60 2.92
C ASP A 163 -16.80 8.22 2.30
N ALA A 164 -15.93 7.36 2.81
CA ALA A 164 -15.81 5.98 2.38
C ALA A 164 -16.04 5.04 3.55
N ARG A 165 -16.75 3.95 3.30
CA ARG A 165 -16.96 2.87 4.25
C ARG A 165 -16.55 1.55 3.63
N SER A 166 -15.68 0.80 4.30
CA SER A 166 -15.35 -0.55 3.89
C SER A 166 -16.41 -1.55 4.36
N ASP A 167 -16.47 -2.70 3.70
CA ASP A 167 -17.21 -3.89 4.13
C ASP A 167 -16.79 -4.39 5.53
N GLN A 168 -15.56 -4.13 5.94
CA GLN A 168 -15.02 -4.39 7.28
C GLN A 168 -15.33 -3.29 8.31
N GLY A 169 -16.09 -2.26 7.92
CA GLY A 169 -16.53 -1.19 8.82
C GLY A 169 -15.52 -0.07 9.04
N ILE A 170 -14.37 -0.07 8.34
CA ILE A 170 -13.44 1.06 8.34
C ILE A 170 -14.12 2.24 7.69
N ARG A 171 -14.00 3.42 8.28
CA ARG A 171 -14.53 4.67 7.73
C ARG A 171 -13.38 5.61 7.45
N VAL A 172 -13.33 6.16 6.23
CA VAL A 172 -12.31 7.11 5.80
C VAL A 172 -13.02 8.35 5.32
N ARG A 173 -12.59 9.51 5.81
CA ARG A 173 -13.06 10.81 5.30
C ARG A 173 -11.86 11.57 4.79
N ALA A 174 -11.84 11.85 3.50
CA ALA A 174 -10.70 12.48 2.89
C ALA A 174 -11.10 13.53 1.88
N ARG A 175 -10.15 14.41 1.54
CA ARG A 175 -10.28 15.35 0.43
C ARG A 175 -9.27 14.96 -0.64
N SER A 176 -9.70 15.06 -1.89
CA SER A 176 -8.78 14.94 -3.00
C SER A 176 -9.15 15.93 -4.09
N VAL A 177 -8.12 16.46 -4.73
CA VAL A 177 -8.25 17.29 -5.92
C VAL A 177 -8.53 16.48 -7.19
N LEU A 178 -8.48 15.13 -7.14
CA LEU A 178 -8.73 14.25 -8.29
C LEU A 178 -9.51 12.98 -7.88
N PRO A 179 -10.54 12.56 -8.65
CA PRO A 179 -11.30 11.34 -8.32
C PRO A 179 -10.44 10.07 -8.37
N ALA A 180 -9.44 10.01 -9.26
CA ALA A 180 -8.50 8.89 -9.34
C ALA A 180 -7.61 8.77 -8.08
N ALA A 181 -7.46 9.85 -7.32
CA ALA A 181 -6.73 9.83 -6.07
C ALA A 181 -7.55 9.27 -4.89
N PHE A 182 -8.88 9.19 -5.00
CA PHE A 182 -9.71 8.53 -3.98
C PHE A 182 -9.35 7.05 -3.85
N GLU A 183 -9.25 6.34 -4.98
CA GLU A 183 -8.82 4.94 -5.02
C GLU A 183 -7.40 4.77 -4.48
N SER A 184 -6.48 5.68 -4.84
CA SER A 184 -5.11 5.68 -4.30
C SER A 184 -5.07 5.90 -2.79
N GLN A 185 -5.93 6.78 -2.26
CA GLN A 185 -6.05 7.02 -0.82
C GLN A 185 -6.60 5.78 -0.12
N LEU A 186 -7.68 5.19 -0.62
CA LEU A 186 -8.31 3.97 -0.07
C LEU A 186 -7.42 2.73 -0.19
N THR A 187 -6.50 2.69 -1.17
CA THR A 187 -5.46 1.65 -1.25
C THR A 187 -4.60 1.67 -0.01
N GLY A 188 -4.27 2.86 0.50
CA GLY A 188 -3.61 3.02 1.79
C GLY A 188 -4.36 2.25 2.87
N TRP A 189 -5.67 2.39 2.96
CA TRP A 189 -6.52 1.79 3.99
C TRP A 189 -6.88 0.31 3.78
N THR A 190 -6.42 -0.33 2.71
CA THR A 190 -6.77 -1.72 2.35
C THR A 190 -5.61 -2.67 2.70
N VAL A 191 -5.91 -3.79 3.36
CA VAL A 191 -4.91 -4.78 3.81
C VAL A 191 -5.34 -6.20 3.42
N PRO A 192 -4.47 -7.00 2.76
CA PRO A 192 -3.28 -6.59 2.00
C PRO A 192 -3.68 -5.87 0.71
N PRO A 193 -2.79 -5.11 0.04
CA PRO A 193 -3.11 -4.56 -1.29
C PRO A 193 -3.49 -5.70 -2.24
N PRO A 194 -4.71 -5.63 -2.81
CA PRO A 194 -4.84 -5.02 -4.12
C PRO A 194 -5.51 -3.64 -4.05
N TRP A 195 -5.66 -3.01 -5.22
CA TRP A 195 -6.54 -1.87 -5.41
C TRP A 195 -7.92 -2.13 -4.79
N PRO A 196 -8.47 -1.17 -4.02
CA PRO A 196 -9.78 -1.31 -3.40
C PRO A 196 -10.86 -1.49 -4.47
N ASP A 197 -11.89 -2.28 -4.17
CA ASP A 197 -13.08 -2.32 -5.02
C ASP A 197 -14.00 -1.17 -4.62
N VAL A 198 -14.02 -0.10 -5.42
CA VAL A 198 -14.67 1.16 -5.05
C VAL A 198 -16.02 1.34 -5.76
N HIS A 199 -17.09 1.38 -4.96
CA HIS A 199 -18.47 1.64 -5.39
C HIS A 199 -18.88 3.06 -5.02
N TYR A 200 -19.10 3.92 -6.01
CA TYR A 200 -19.51 5.31 -5.79
C TYR A 200 -21.03 5.44 -5.66
N GLN A 201 -21.51 5.92 -4.51
CA GLN A 201 -22.90 6.35 -4.34
C GLN A 201 -23.12 7.64 -5.13
N GLY A 202 -24.00 7.59 -6.15
CA GLY A 202 -24.25 8.72 -7.05
C GLY A 202 -23.40 8.72 -8.33
N GLY A 203 -22.60 7.68 -8.55
CA GLY A 203 -21.75 7.53 -9.74
C GLY A 203 -20.35 8.13 -9.59
N ARG A 204 -19.40 7.62 -10.36
CA ARG A 204 -18.00 8.06 -10.32
C ARG A 204 -17.91 9.50 -10.87
N PRO A 205 -17.27 10.45 -10.15
CA PRO A 205 -17.08 11.79 -10.69
C PRO A 205 -16.19 11.72 -11.94
N THR A 206 -16.71 12.12 -13.09
CA THR A 206 -15.98 12.07 -14.37
C THR A 206 -15.29 13.40 -14.74
N ARG A 207 -15.73 14.51 -14.14
CA ARG A 207 -15.11 15.84 -14.28
C ARG A 207 -15.21 16.60 -12.97
N LEU A 208 -14.10 17.16 -12.51
CA LEU A 208 -14.13 18.20 -11.48
C LEU A 208 -14.22 19.57 -12.16
N PRO A 209 -14.93 20.55 -11.56
CA PRO A 209 -14.96 21.91 -12.10
C PRO A 209 -13.55 22.48 -12.20
N ALA A 210 -13.20 23.01 -13.38
CA ALA A 210 -11.85 23.39 -13.81
C ALA A 210 -11.17 24.55 -13.03
N GLN A 211 -11.79 25.04 -11.96
CA GLN A 211 -11.26 26.12 -11.13
C GLN A 211 -11.16 25.64 -9.68
N LEU A 212 -9.94 25.44 -9.21
CA LEU A 212 -9.56 25.67 -7.83
C LEU A 212 -8.03 25.75 -7.77
N ASP A 213 -7.52 26.97 -7.67
CA ASP A 213 -6.24 27.27 -7.04
C ASP A 213 -6.41 27.03 -5.53
N LEU A 214 -6.50 25.77 -5.09
CA LEU A 214 -6.29 25.47 -3.67
C LEU A 214 -4.79 25.39 -3.47
N THR A 215 -4.26 26.34 -2.72
CA THR A 215 -2.90 26.25 -2.24
C THR A 215 -2.79 25.08 -1.26
N PHE A 216 -1.64 24.40 -1.23
CA PHE A 216 -1.34 23.29 -0.30
C PHE A 216 -1.71 23.61 1.16
N ARG A 217 -1.53 24.88 1.55
CA ARG A 217 -1.87 25.41 2.88
C ARG A 217 -3.36 25.35 3.20
N GLU A 218 -4.23 25.53 2.21
CA GLU A 218 -5.69 25.47 2.38
C GLU A 218 -6.20 24.04 2.53
N MET A 219 -5.50 23.05 1.94
CA MET A 219 -5.80 21.62 2.16
C MET A 219 -5.35 21.12 3.54
N GLN A 220 -4.25 21.65 4.10
CA GLN A 220 -3.82 21.34 5.47
C GLN A 220 -4.71 21.97 6.54
N LEU A 221 -5.27 23.17 6.28
CA LEU A 221 -6.13 23.91 7.23
C LEU A 221 -7.62 23.53 7.14
N ALA A 222 -7.99 22.69 6.17
CA ALA A 222 -9.34 22.24 5.88
C ALA A 222 -10.04 21.30 6.89
N PRO A 223 -9.45 20.78 7.99
CA PRO A 223 -10.24 20.16 9.05
C PRO A 223 -11.25 21.15 9.69
N SER A 224 -10.95 22.45 9.62
CA SER A 224 -11.80 23.53 10.16
C SER A 224 -13.09 23.80 9.38
N ALA A 225 -13.25 23.20 8.19
CA ALA A 225 -14.45 23.33 7.35
C ALA A 225 -15.41 22.14 7.49
N TRP A 226 -15.08 21.15 8.32
CA TRP A 226 -16.03 20.14 8.74
C TRP A 226 -16.91 20.74 9.84
N ASP A 227 -18.19 20.42 9.82
CA ASP A 227 -19.06 20.68 10.97
C ASP A 227 -18.49 19.87 12.15
N LEU A 228 -17.71 20.53 13.00
CA LEU A 228 -17.04 19.93 14.15
C LEU A 228 -18.05 19.22 15.04
N ASP A 229 -19.29 19.73 15.14
CA ASP A 229 -20.36 19.17 15.96
C ASP A 229 -20.90 17.84 15.38
N ASP A 230 -20.96 17.70 14.05
CA ASP A 230 -21.33 16.44 13.40
C ASP A 230 -20.21 15.41 13.55
N PHE A 231 -18.96 15.86 13.46
CA PHE A 231 -17.78 15.01 13.65
C PHE A 231 -17.68 14.50 15.09
N GLU A 232 -17.76 15.39 16.08
CA GLU A 232 -17.72 15.06 17.51
C GLU A 232 -18.83 14.09 17.92
N ARG A 233 -20.06 14.26 17.38
CA ARG A 233 -21.17 13.35 17.63
C ARG A 233 -20.92 11.97 17.04
N HIS A 234 -20.46 11.92 15.79
CA HIS A 234 -20.16 10.67 15.10
C HIS A 234 -19.02 9.90 15.79
N ASP A 235 -18.03 10.63 16.30
CA ASP A 235 -16.91 10.06 17.03
C ASP A 235 -17.29 9.58 18.42
N ALA A 236 -18.18 10.30 19.11
CA ALA A 236 -18.72 9.83 20.38
C ALA A 236 -19.48 8.51 20.22
N GLU A 237 -20.26 8.35 19.14
CA GLU A 237 -20.95 7.10 18.83
C GLU A 237 -19.99 5.96 18.48
N TYR A 238 -18.98 6.24 17.65
CA TYR A 238 -18.00 5.22 17.22
C TYR A 238 -17.01 4.83 18.33
N ALA A 239 -16.63 5.78 19.20
CA ALA A 239 -15.81 5.55 20.38
C ALA A 239 -16.59 4.85 21.51
N ALA A 240 -17.93 4.89 21.50
CA ALA A 240 -18.77 4.14 22.45
C ALA A 240 -19.06 2.69 22.01
N GLY A 241 -18.42 2.22 20.93
CA GLY A 241 -18.61 0.86 20.40
C GLY A 241 -17.98 -0.26 21.24
N PRO A 242 -18.03 -1.53 20.77
CA PRO A 242 -17.61 -2.73 21.53
C PRO A 242 -16.15 -2.72 21.98
N HIS A 243 -15.28 -1.91 21.36
CA HIS A 243 -13.90 -1.74 21.80
C HIS A 243 -13.80 -0.98 23.13
N ALA A 244 -14.72 -0.06 23.42
CA ALA A 244 -14.77 0.63 24.71
C ALA A 244 -15.08 -0.34 25.86
N ASP A 245 -16.01 -1.27 25.65
CA ASP A 245 -16.36 -2.30 26.64
C ASP A 245 -15.16 -3.22 26.94
N GLN A 246 -14.38 -3.58 25.90
CA GLN A 246 -13.17 -4.37 26.07
C GLN A 246 -12.12 -3.64 26.92
N VAL A 247 -11.89 -2.35 26.64
CA VAL A 247 -10.95 -1.53 27.41
C VAL A 247 -11.45 -1.36 28.85
N ALA A 248 -12.73 -1.10 29.06
CA ALA A 248 -13.34 -0.98 30.38
C ALA A 248 -13.16 -2.27 31.22
N GLY A 249 -13.38 -3.45 30.61
CA GLY A 249 -13.18 -4.74 31.27
C GLY A 249 -11.72 -4.97 31.70
N LEU A 250 -10.75 -4.58 30.87
CA LEU A 250 -9.33 -4.69 31.23
C LEU A 250 -8.94 -3.73 32.36
N LEU A 251 -9.47 -2.51 32.35
CA LEU A 251 -9.24 -1.56 33.43
C LEU A 251 -9.86 -2.01 34.74
N GLN A 252 -11.06 -2.61 34.70
CA GLN A 252 -11.68 -3.22 35.87
C GLN A 252 -10.82 -4.36 36.43
N GLY A 253 -10.30 -5.25 35.58
CA GLY A 253 -9.38 -6.31 35.99
C GLY A 253 -8.02 -5.80 36.49
N LEU A 254 -7.60 -4.60 36.09
CA LEU A 254 -6.43 -3.93 36.67
C LEU A 254 -6.75 -3.36 38.06
N ARG A 255 -7.93 -2.73 38.24
CA ARG A 255 -8.43 -2.22 39.51
C ARG A 255 -8.51 -3.28 40.60
N GLU A 256 -8.87 -4.51 40.23
CA GLU A 256 -8.97 -5.63 41.17
C GLU A 256 -7.61 -6.19 41.62
N ARG A 257 -6.53 -5.91 40.89
CA ARG A 257 -5.21 -6.54 41.10
C ARG A 257 -4.08 -5.57 41.45
N LEU A 258 -4.24 -4.28 41.16
CA LEU A 258 -3.21 -3.27 41.38
C LEU A 258 -3.69 -2.25 42.41
N ALA A 259 -3.04 -2.22 43.57
CA ALA A 259 -3.31 -1.20 44.58
C ALA A 259 -2.75 0.17 44.13
N PRO A 260 -3.41 1.31 44.43
CA PRO A 260 -2.95 2.64 44.03
C PRO A 260 -1.51 3.00 44.47
N GLU A 261 -1.07 2.46 45.61
CA GLU A 261 0.28 2.60 46.15
C GLU A 261 1.34 1.86 45.32
N ASP A 262 0.97 0.78 44.64
CA ASP A 262 1.89 -0.05 43.84
C ASP A 262 2.08 0.49 42.42
N VAL A 263 1.29 1.49 42.01
CA VAL A 263 1.32 2.08 40.66
C VAL A 263 2.72 2.54 40.21
N PRO A 264 3.56 3.20 41.05
CA PRO A 264 4.91 3.58 40.63
C PRO A 264 5.80 2.40 40.25
N ALA A 265 5.76 1.32 41.04
CA ALA A 265 6.55 0.11 40.77
C ALA A 265 6.05 -0.58 39.50
N PHE A 266 4.73 -0.75 39.38
CA PHE A 266 4.09 -1.28 38.18
C PHE A 266 4.47 -0.46 36.93
N PHE A 267 4.39 0.86 36.99
CA PHE A 267 4.77 1.74 35.88
C PHE A 267 6.23 1.55 35.47
N ALA A 268 7.15 1.51 36.42
CA ALA A 268 8.58 1.32 36.16
C ALA A 268 8.84 -0.03 35.47
N ASP A 269 8.26 -1.12 36.00
CA ASP A 269 8.41 -2.46 35.46
C ASP A 269 7.85 -2.57 34.04
N ARG A 270 6.67 -2.00 33.79
CA ARG A 270 6.05 -1.97 32.46
C ARG A 270 6.87 -1.15 31.47
N CYS A 271 7.41 0.00 31.87
CA CYS A 271 8.30 0.78 31.02
C CYS A 271 9.59 0.02 30.69
N ALA A 272 10.21 -0.64 31.67
CA ALA A 272 11.43 -1.42 31.44
C ALA A 272 11.18 -2.58 30.48
N ALA A 273 10.11 -3.34 30.69
CA ALA A 273 9.71 -4.43 29.79
C ALA A 273 9.44 -3.92 28.37
N LEU A 274 8.63 -2.86 28.24
CA LEU A 274 8.24 -2.31 26.95
C LEU A 274 9.44 -1.72 26.18
N ASN A 275 10.38 -1.05 26.85
CA ASN A 275 11.58 -0.53 26.20
C ASN A 275 12.59 -1.64 25.83
N THR A 276 12.48 -2.82 26.44
CA THR A 276 13.30 -3.98 26.08
C THR A 276 12.72 -4.71 24.86
N THR A 277 11.40 -4.95 24.85
CA THR A 277 10.77 -5.78 23.81
C THR A 277 10.19 -4.98 22.66
N ALA A 278 9.88 -3.71 22.88
CA ALA A 278 9.18 -2.89 21.91
C ALA A 278 9.58 -1.40 21.98
N ALA A 279 10.89 -1.11 22.05
CA ALA A 279 11.45 0.24 22.05
C ALA A 279 10.86 1.13 20.93
N GLN A 280 10.83 2.45 21.18
CA GLN A 280 10.43 3.40 20.14
C GLN A 280 11.45 3.37 18.98
N LEU A 281 10.95 3.50 17.76
CA LEU A 281 11.78 3.51 16.56
C LEU A 281 12.25 4.93 16.23
N PRO A 282 13.38 5.07 15.52
CA PRO A 282 13.80 6.35 14.97
C PRO A 282 12.73 6.94 14.03
N GLU A 283 12.81 8.24 13.82
CA GLU A 283 11.94 8.93 12.86
C GLU A 283 12.18 8.42 11.44
N LEU A 284 11.10 8.03 10.77
CA LEU A 284 11.09 8.04 9.31
C LEU A 284 10.99 9.51 8.93
N LEU A 285 12.04 10.07 8.37
CA LEU A 285 12.03 11.44 7.84
C LEU A 285 11.44 11.41 6.43
N PRO A 286 10.18 11.76 6.19
CA PRO A 286 9.85 12.49 4.99
C PRO A 286 9.95 13.96 5.39
N ASP A 287 11.00 14.65 4.95
CA ASP A 287 10.91 16.10 4.92
C ASP A 287 9.72 16.45 4.00
N PRO A 288 8.61 16.99 4.55
CA PRO A 288 7.45 17.31 3.73
C PRO A 288 7.78 18.36 2.66
N ASP A 289 8.82 19.17 2.87
CA ASP A 289 9.22 20.23 1.95
C ASP A 289 10.04 19.69 0.76
N GLY A 290 10.65 18.50 0.89
CA GLY A 290 11.45 17.85 -0.17
C GLY A 290 10.66 16.91 -1.09
N LEU A 291 9.40 16.60 -0.76
CA LEU A 291 8.53 15.77 -1.59
C LEU A 291 7.72 16.68 -2.50
N GLU A 292 8.13 16.81 -3.76
CA GLU A 292 7.59 17.81 -4.71
C GLU A 292 6.06 17.80 -4.91
N GLU A 293 5.30 16.79 -4.46
CA GLU A 293 3.84 16.77 -4.63
C GLU A 293 3.07 15.94 -3.57
N PRO A 294 2.68 16.50 -2.41
CA PRO A 294 1.68 15.88 -1.55
C PRO A 294 0.28 16.36 -1.99
N HIS A 295 -0.19 15.90 -3.16
CA HIS A 295 -1.50 16.34 -3.68
C HIS A 295 -2.71 15.70 -2.98
N THR A 296 -2.50 14.89 -1.95
CA THR A 296 -3.55 14.03 -1.41
C THR A 296 -3.33 13.71 0.06
N TYR A 297 -4.29 14.10 0.89
CA TYR A 297 -4.33 13.81 2.31
C TYR A 297 -5.62 13.06 2.62
N ALA A 298 -5.51 11.94 3.33
CA ALA A 298 -6.66 11.17 3.81
C ALA A 298 -6.57 10.99 5.32
N GLY A 299 -7.64 11.37 6.01
CA GLY A 299 -7.81 11.14 7.44
C GLY A 299 -8.86 10.06 7.70
N ALA A 300 -8.71 9.35 8.80
CA ALA A 300 -9.77 8.51 9.36
C ALA A 300 -9.73 8.62 10.86
N ARG A 301 -10.90 8.67 11.49
CA ARG A 301 -10.98 8.38 12.93
C ARG A 301 -11.29 6.91 13.10
N THR A 302 -10.40 6.20 13.78
CA THR A 302 -10.49 4.75 13.90
C THR A 302 -9.87 4.25 15.20
N TRP A 303 -10.20 3.01 15.52
CA TRP A 303 -9.53 2.27 16.58
C TRP A 303 -8.24 1.69 16.04
N VAL A 304 -7.12 2.07 16.66
CA VAL A 304 -5.79 1.59 16.33
C VAL A 304 -5.31 0.64 17.40
N ASP A 305 -4.63 -0.41 17.00
CA ASP A 305 -3.88 -1.26 17.92
C ASP A 305 -2.64 -0.51 18.41
N PRO A 306 -2.51 -0.20 19.72
CA PRO A 306 -1.36 0.54 20.21
C PRO A 306 -0.03 -0.13 19.90
N ALA A 307 0.04 -1.46 19.74
CA ALA A 307 1.27 -2.13 19.35
C ALA A 307 1.84 -1.65 18.01
N THR A 308 0.98 -1.14 17.12
CA THR A 308 1.39 -0.55 15.85
C THR A 308 1.95 0.87 15.99
N ILE A 309 1.79 1.53 17.13
CA ILE A 309 2.38 2.85 17.40
C ILE A 309 3.85 2.65 17.76
N VAL A 310 4.72 2.90 16.79
CA VAL A 310 6.16 2.63 16.92
C VAL A 310 6.97 3.84 17.34
N ARG A 311 6.40 5.04 17.29
CA ARG A 311 7.09 6.28 17.66
C ARG A 311 6.12 7.36 18.15
N THR A 312 6.60 8.17 19.07
CA THR A 312 6.04 9.45 19.53
C THR A 312 7.07 10.58 19.40
N PRO A 313 6.70 11.87 19.47
CA PRO A 313 7.67 12.97 19.50
C PRO A 313 8.69 12.85 20.65
N ASP A 314 8.26 12.35 21.81
CA ASP A 314 9.13 12.02 22.95
C ASP A 314 9.75 10.62 22.77
N HIS A 315 10.59 10.51 21.74
CA HIS A 315 11.09 9.25 21.17
C HIS A 315 12.20 8.54 21.98
N VAL A 316 12.60 9.07 23.14
CA VAL A 316 13.73 8.51 23.92
C VAL A 316 13.39 7.14 24.47
N ALA A 317 12.23 7.01 25.13
CA ALA A 317 11.79 5.77 25.75
C ALA A 317 10.29 5.87 26.07
N TRP A 318 9.60 4.74 26.07
CA TRP A 318 8.25 4.68 26.62
C TRP A 318 8.26 5.03 28.12
N GLY A 319 7.25 5.79 28.55
CA GLY A 319 7.15 6.37 29.90
C GLY A 319 7.89 7.70 30.09
N THR A 320 8.81 8.05 29.20
CA THR A 320 9.57 9.32 29.28
C THR A 320 8.92 10.37 28.40
N ILE A 321 8.46 11.46 29.00
CA ILE A 321 7.89 12.62 28.29
C ILE A 321 8.60 13.86 28.80
N ASN A 322 9.33 14.54 27.91
CA ASN A 322 10.18 15.68 28.25
C ASN A 322 9.36 16.98 28.26
N ARG A 323 8.63 17.18 29.35
CA ARG A 323 7.76 18.32 29.62
C ARG A 323 7.91 18.73 31.08
N ASP A 324 7.64 19.99 31.38
CA ASP A 324 7.79 20.51 32.74
C ASP A 324 6.58 20.17 33.64
N GLY A 325 6.84 20.07 34.94
CA GLY A 325 5.83 19.93 36.00
C GLY A 325 4.95 18.67 35.88
N ASP A 326 3.65 18.82 36.11
CA ASP A 326 2.67 17.73 36.13
C ASP A 326 2.45 17.07 34.76
N ARG A 327 3.05 17.63 33.70
CA ARG A 327 3.03 17.07 32.34
C ARG A 327 4.23 16.16 32.08
N ALA A 328 5.21 16.09 32.98
CA ALA A 328 6.32 15.15 32.86
C ALA A 328 5.80 13.70 32.90
N GLY A 329 6.35 12.82 32.07
CA GLY A 329 5.85 11.44 31.92
C GLY A 329 5.89 10.64 33.23
N ALA A 330 6.96 10.83 34.01
CA ALA A 330 7.16 10.19 35.32
C ALA A 330 6.13 10.62 36.39
N VAL A 331 5.40 11.70 36.17
CA VAL A 331 4.37 12.21 37.08
C VAL A 331 2.97 11.95 36.51
N TRP A 332 2.76 12.36 35.26
CA TRP A 332 1.44 12.32 34.64
C TRP A 332 0.91 10.89 34.49
N ILE A 333 1.73 9.95 34.00
CA ILE A 333 1.25 8.60 33.67
C ILE A 333 0.87 7.83 34.96
N PRO A 334 1.70 7.77 36.01
CA PRO A 334 1.29 7.15 37.28
C PRO A 334 0.03 7.79 37.88
N ASN A 335 -0.12 9.12 37.78
CA ASN A 335 -1.31 9.79 38.28
C ASN A 335 -2.57 9.45 37.46
N ALA A 336 -2.47 9.36 36.14
CA ALA A 336 -3.55 8.92 35.27
C ALA A 336 -3.98 7.48 35.60
N ILE A 337 -3.01 6.57 35.81
CA ILE A 337 -3.29 5.19 36.24
C ILE A 337 -4.02 5.19 37.58
N ARG A 338 -3.54 5.93 38.59
CA ARG A 338 -4.23 6.01 39.89
C ARG A 338 -5.65 6.53 39.76
N GLN A 339 -5.84 7.62 39.00
CA GLN A 339 -7.15 8.19 38.75
C GLN A 339 -8.10 7.14 38.17
N TRP A 340 -7.63 6.32 37.23
CA TRP A 340 -8.42 5.23 36.64
C TRP A 340 -8.77 4.14 37.65
N LEU A 341 -7.84 3.75 38.51
CA LEU A 341 -8.07 2.75 39.55
C LEU A 341 -9.08 3.22 40.62
N THR A 342 -9.16 4.53 40.86
CA THR A 342 -10.04 5.11 41.89
C THR A 342 -11.32 5.74 41.35
N CYS A 343 -11.49 5.84 40.04
CA CYS A 343 -12.68 6.48 39.44
C CYS A 343 -13.90 5.56 39.53
N ASP A 344 -15.04 6.12 39.90
CA ASP A 344 -16.32 5.39 39.91
C ASP A 344 -16.97 5.33 38.51
N ASP A 345 -16.70 6.33 37.66
CA ASP A 345 -17.20 6.40 36.27
C ASP A 345 -16.07 6.11 35.26
N VAL A 346 -15.60 4.86 35.23
CA VAL A 346 -14.61 4.39 34.25
C VAL A 346 -15.06 4.64 32.80
N PRO A 347 -16.34 4.39 32.40
CA PRO A 347 -16.80 4.70 31.05
C PRO A 347 -16.70 6.18 30.69
N GLY A 348 -17.07 7.08 31.61
CA GLY A 348 -16.93 8.53 31.42
C GLY A 348 -15.48 8.96 31.26
N LEU A 349 -14.59 8.44 32.11
CA LEU A 349 -13.17 8.74 32.06
C LEU A 349 -12.49 8.18 30.80
N LEU A 350 -12.92 7.00 30.32
CA LEU A 350 -12.47 6.45 29.05
C LEU A 350 -12.94 7.32 27.88
N ARG A 351 -14.19 7.76 27.90
CA ARG A 351 -14.71 8.69 26.88
C ARG A 351 -13.88 9.98 26.89
N GLU A 352 -13.64 10.58 28.05
CA GLU A 352 -12.78 11.77 28.18
C GLU A 352 -11.35 11.50 27.69
N ALA A 353 -10.77 10.35 28.01
CA ALA A 353 -9.43 10.03 27.53
C ALA A 353 -9.38 9.85 26.01
N MET A 354 -10.45 9.35 25.38
CA MET A 354 -10.52 9.10 23.94
C MET A 354 -10.96 10.31 23.11
N THR A 355 -11.90 11.11 23.64
CA THR A 355 -12.57 12.20 22.91
C THR A 355 -12.36 13.56 23.57
N GLY A 356 -11.74 13.63 24.75
CA GLY A 356 -11.44 14.87 25.45
C GLY A 356 -10.26 15.61 24.82
N GLY A 357 -10.53 16.84 24.37
CA GLY A 357 -9.58 17.69 23.66
C GLY A 357 -9.31 17.20 22.22
N SER A 358 -8.13 17.49 21.69
CA SER A 358 -7.71 16.95 20.38
C SER A 358 -7.61 15.42 20.45
N PRO A 359 -8.05 14.66 19.43
CA PRO A 359 -7.81 13.22 19.36
C PRO A 359 -6.31 12.92 19.28
N VAL A 360 -5.91 11.69 19.60
CA VAL A 360 -4.53 11.23 19.31
C VAL A 360 -4.30 11.29 17.80
N GLN A 361 -3.29 12.03 17.33
CA GLN A 361 -3.02 12.14 15.90
C GLN A 361 -1.86 11.24 15.48
N LEU A 362 -2.17 10.28 14.62
CA LEU A 362 -1.24 9.27 14.13
C LEU A 362 -1.04 9.42 12.63
N HIS A 363 0.19 9.24 12.21
CA HIS A 363 0.61 9.02 10.85
C HIS A 363 0.61 7.55 10.52
N ARG A 364 -0.05 7.17 9.44
CA ARG A 364 -0.10 5.80 8.95
C ARG A 364 1.01 5.56 7.94
N VAL A 365 1.92 4.65 8.29
CA VAL A 365 2.96 4.15 7.40
C VAL A 365 2.56 2.76 6.92
N ALA A 366 2.24 2.63 5.62
CA ALA A 366 1.74 1.39 5.06
C ALA A 366 2.81 0.28 5.04
N GLY A 367 2.38 -0.95 5.34
CA GLY A 367 3.14 -2.19 5.20
C GLY A 367 2.28 -3.31 4.61
N PRO A 368 2.89 -4.46 4.26
CA PRO A 368 2.23 -5.52 3.48
C PRO A 368 1.03 -6.20 4.15
N ALA A 369 1.05 -6.39 5.46
CA ALA A 369 0.00 -7.04 6.26
C ALA A 369 -0.76 -6.06 7.17
N GLY A 370 -0.50 -4.76 7.08
CA GLY A 370 -1.05 -3.74 7.97
C GLY A 370 -0.11 -2.56 8.16
N PRO A 371 -0.61 -1.44 8.70
CA PRO A 371 0.20 -0.26 8.94
C PRO A 371 1.04 -0.35 10.21
N LEU A 372 2.10 0.46 10.23
CA LEU A 372 2.66 1.02 11.46
C LEU A 372 2.18 2.46 11.62
N HIS A 373 2.24 2.99 12.83
CA HIS A 373 1.84 4.35 13.15
C HIS A 373 2.95 5.12 13.85
N THR A 374 3.20 6.35 13.41
CA THR A 374 4.03 7.32 14.12
C THR A 374 3.16 8.47 14.57
N MET A 375 3.28 8.92 15.80
CA MET A 375 2.43 10.01 16.28
C MET A 375 2.98 11.37 15.85
N ILE A 376 2.10 12.24 15.36
CA ILE A 376 2.45 13.53 14.74
C ILE A 376 2.41 14.62 15.81
N THR A 377 1.23 14.82 16.38
CA THR A 377 0.92 15.81 17.41
C THR A 377 -0.15 15.24 18.33
N ASP A 378 -0.30 15.85 19.50
CA ASP A 378 -1.37 15.58 20.48
C ASP A 378 -1.58 14.12 20.89
N GLY A 379 -1.47 13.85 22.19
CA GLY A 379 -1.78 12.53 22.75
C GLY A 379 -0.58 11.64 23.05
N THR A 380 0.64 12.19 23.16
CA THR A 380 1.81 11.44 23.66
C THR A 380 1.53 10.75 24.98
N HIS A 381 0.95 11.48 25.92
CA HIS A 381 0.55 10.96 27.22
C HIS A 381 -0.37 9.74 27.09
N ARG A 382 -1.37 9.81 26.19
CA ARG A 382 -2.32 8.72 25.94
C ARG A 382 -1.66 7.54 25.24
N ALA A 383 -0.83 7.77 24.22
CA ALA A 383 -0.11 6.70 23.55
C ALA A 383 0.81 5.94 24.53
N HIS A 384 1.58 6.67 25.37
CA HIS A 384 2.41 6.05 26.39
C HIS A 384 1.56 5.27 27.40
N LEU A 385 0.50 5.88 27.93
CA LEU A 385 -0.41 5.24 28.89
C LEU A 385 -0.99 3.93 28.32
N TRP A 386 -1.51 3.95 27.10
CA TRP A 386 -2.09 2.77 26.44
C TRP A 386 -1.06 1.67 26.24
N ARG A 387 0.17 2.00 25.81
CA ARG A 387 1.25 1.01 25.62
C ARG A 387 1.70 0.39 26.94
N ILE A 388 1.85 1.21 27.99
CA ILE A 388 2.30 0.77 29.32
C ILE A 388 1.28 -0.16 29.96
N LEU A 389 -0.01 0.20 29.83
CA LEU A 389 -1.14 -0.59 30.31
C LEU A 389 -1.50 -1.78 29.42
N ASP A 390 -0.88 -1.88 28.24
CA ASP A 390 -1.16 -2.94 27.25
C ASP A 390 -2.64 -3.00 26.85
N LEU A 391 -3.24 -1.82 26.65
CA LEU A 391 -4.63 -1.72 26.21
C LEU A 391 -4.75 -2.05 24.72
N PRO A 392 -5.79 -2.76 24.29
CA PRO A 392 -5.86 -3.34 22.94
C PRO A 392 -6.21 -2.33 21.86
N ARG A 393 -6.90 -1.23 22.20
CA ARG A 393 -7.46 -0.30 21.21
C ARG A 393 -7.37 1.13 21.73
N LEU A 394 -6.80 2.00 20.91
CA LEU A 394 -6.74 3.44 21.11
C LEU A 394 -7.53 4.12 20.00
N PHE A 395 -8.50 4.95 20.37
CA PHE A 395 -9.19 5.77 19.39
C PHE A 395 -8.30 6.93 18.96
N ALA A 396 -8.10 7.06 17.66
CA ALA A 396 -7.16 8.03 17.09
C ALA A 396 -7.69 8.62 15.79
N TYR A 397 -7.28 9.84 15.53
CA TYR A 397 -7.27 10.39 14.19
C TYR A 397 -6.00 9.91 13.50
N VAL A 398 -6.16 9.17 12.42
CA VAL A 398 -5.08 8.57 11.64
C VAL A 398 -5.06 9.27 10.30
N ASP A 399 -3.94 9.85 9.92
CA ASP A 399 -3.73 10.31 8.56
C ASP A 399 -2.86 9.34 7.77
N GLY A 400 -3.07 9.32 6.46
CA GLY A 400 -2.30 8.50 5.53
C GLY A 400 -1.55 9.37 4.55
N THR A 401 -0.23 9.20 4.50
CA THR A 401 0.57 9.72 3.38
C THR A 401 0.37 8.84 2.15
N VAL A 402 0.10 9.48 1.02
CA VAL A 402 0.23 8.82 -0.27
C VAL A 402 1.71 8.68 -0.58
N MET A 403 2.13 7.47 -0.98
CA MET A 403 3.50 7.17 -1.35
C MET A 403 4.07 8.27 -2.27
N PRO A 404 5.21 8.88 -1.93
CA PRO A 404 5.79 9.90 -2.76
C PRO A 404 6.13 9.31 -4.13
N ARG A 405 5.69 10.00 -5.20
CA ARG A 405 5.92 9.53 -6.57
C ARG A 405 7.37 9.63 -6.99
N ARG A 406 8.11 10.59 -6.42
CA ARG A 406 9.52 10.84 -6.73
C ARG A 406 10.32 10.88 -5.45
N LEU A 407 11.44 10.17 -5.46
CA LEU A 407 12.38 10.07 -4.35
C LEU A 407 13.80 10.15 -4.88
N THR A 408 14.71 10.73 -4.11
CA THR A 408 16.15 10.62 -4.37
C THR A 408 16.82 10.00 -3.14
N PRO A 409 17.94 9.27 -3.30
CA PRO A 409 18.67 8.72 -2.16
C PRO A 409 19.09 9.80 -1.16
N SER A 410 19.44 10.99 -1.64
CA SER A 410 19.76 12.13 -0.77
C SER A 410 18.57 12.59 0.09
N THR A 411 17.35 12.68 -0.47
CA THR A 411 16.18 13.13 0.29
C THR A 411 15.76 12.14 1.38
N VAL A 412 15.95 10.84 1.17
CA VAL A 412 15.64 9.82 2.21
C VAL A 412 16.73 9.65 3.25
N CYS A 413 17.98 10.02 2.93
CA CYS A 413 19.08 9.99 3.89
C CYS A 413 19.02 11.19 4.86
N GLY A 414 18.49 12.33 4.41
CA GLY A 414 18.36 13.55 5.20
C GLY A 414 19.69 14.28 5.42
N ASP A 415 19.58 15.46 6.03
CA ASP A 415 20.73 16.31 6.36
C ASP A 415 21.62 15.65 7.43
N GLY A 416 22.92 15.55 7.16
CA GLY A 416 23.90 14.97 8.09
C GLY A 416 24.17 13.48 7.91
N ALA A 417 23.58 12.85 6.89
CA ALA A 417 23.98 11.51 6.49
C ALA A 417 25.46 11.45 6.06
N GLN A 418 26.07 10.27 6.18
CA GLN A 418 27.44 10.06 5.68
C GLN A 418 27.51 10.27 4.16
N PRO A 419 28.65 10.74 3.61
CA PRO A 419 28.76 11.05 2.19
C PRO A 419 28.44 9.88 1.24
N ASP A 420 28.60 8.65 1.68
CA ASP A 420 28.37 7.42 0.92
C ASP A 420 26.97 6.80 1.13
N ALA A 421 26.19 7.32 2.09
CA ALA A 421 24.85 6.80 2.39
C ALA A 421 23.89 6.87 1.17
N PRO A 422 23.87 7.95 0.37
CA PRO A 422 23.05 8.00 -0.84
C PRO A 422 23.38 6.89 -1.85
N ASP A 423 24.67 6.60 -2.07
CA ASP A 423 25.08 5.53 -3.00
C ASP A 423 24.69 4.14 -2.47
N GLN A 424 24.82 3.92 -1.15
CA GLN A 424 24.37 2.68 -0.52
C GLN A 424 22.86 2.46 -0.67
N VAL A 425 22.07 3.51 -0.44
CA VAL A 425 20.61 3.49 -0.63
C VAL A 425 20.26 3.22 -2.10
N ALA A 426 20.93 3.89 -3.03
CA ALA A 426 20.71 3.68 -4.46
C ALA A 426 21.01 2.25 -4.91
N ALA A 427 22.06 1.63 -4.36
CA ALA A 427 22.40 0.23 -4.60
C ALA A 427 21.31 -0.72 -4.06
N VAL A 428 20.79 -0.45 -2.86
CA VAL A 428 19.64 -1.20 -2.30
C VAL A 428 18.42 -1.07 -3.20
N TRP A 429 18.08 0.14 -3.67
CA TRP A 429 16.95 0.35 -4.57
C TRP A 429 17.09 -0.44 -5.87
N ALA A 430 18.26 -0.39 -6.50
CA ALA A 430 18.53 -1.17 -7.72
C ALA A 430 18.36 -2.68 -7.47
N GLY A 431 18.84 -3.17 -6.33
CA GLY A 431 18.67 -4.56 -5.92
C GLY A 431 17.22 -4.98 -5.66
N LEU A 432 16.45 -4.16 -4.93
CA LEU A 432 15.01 -4.39 -4.72
C LEU A 432 14.21 -4.33 -6.02
N HIS A 433 14.61 -3.45 -6.95
CA HIS A 433 14.01 -3.36 -8.28
C HIS A 433 14.28 -4.62 -9.10
N ALA A 434 15.53 -5.11 -9.13
CA ALA A 434 15.89 -6.34 -9.82
C ALA A 434 15.17 -7.59 -9.27
N LYS A 435 14.78 -7.57 -7.99
CA LYS A 435 13.98 -8.65 -7.36
C LYS A 435 12.47 -8.48 -7.53
N GLY A 436 12.00 -7.40 -8.16
CA GLY A 436 10.58 -7.11 -8.32
C GLY A 436 9.85 -6.66 -7.05
N ILE A 437 10.58 -6.42 -5.96
CA ILE A 437 10.04 -5.92 -4.68
C ILE A 437 9.72 -4.42 -4.80
N LEU A 438 10.61 -3.66 -5.44
CA LEU A 438 10.38 -2.27 -5.80
C LEU A 438 9.92 -2.21 -7.26
N ARG A 439 8.81 -1.52 -7.53
CA ARG A 439 8.37 -1.19 -8.90
C ARG A 439 8.40 0.31 -9.10
N GLY A 440 8.95 0.73 -10.22
CA GLY A 440 9.11 2.13 -10.55
C GLY A 440 9.98 2.32 -11.78
N ARG A 441 10.34 3.58 -12.06
CA ARG A 441 11.38 3.90 -13.03
C ARG A 441 12.62 4.37 -12.27
N LEU A 442 13.75 3.75 -12.57
CA LEU A 442 15.05 4.08 -11.99
C LEU A 442 16.06 4.29 -13.14
N PRO A 443 16.13 5.50 -13.73
CA PRO A 443 16.92 5.77 -14.93
C PRO A 443 18.44 5.69 -14.70
N HIS A 444 18.88 5.88 -13.45
CA HIS A 444 20.30 5.80 -13.06
C HIS A 444 20.46 4.87 -11.85
N PRO A 445 20.31 3.54 -12.04
CA PRO A 445 20.37 2.59 -10.94
C PRO A 445 21.74 2.61 -10.25
N GLY A 446 21.74 2.64 -8.90
CA GLY A 446 22.95 2.63 -8.10
C GLY A 446 23.66 3.99 -7.95
N SER A 447 23.13 5.07 -8.52
CA SER A 447 23.65 6.43 -8.31
C SER A 447 22.95 7.11 -7.13
N GLY A 448 23.71 7.65 -6.17
CA GLY A 448 23.18 8.47 -5.08
C GLY A 448 22.44 9.74 -5.53
N TYR A 449 22.59 10.13 -6.79
CA TYR A 449 21.88 11.24 -7.43
C TYR A 449 20.73 10.79 -8.35
N GLY A 450 20.46 9.48 -8.43
CA GLY A 450 19.38 8.94 -9.24
C GLY A 450 18.01 9.28 -8.66
N GLU A 451 17.05 9.62 -9.52
CA GLU A 451 15.64 9.78 -9.12
C GLU A 451 14.90 8.46 -9.28
N LEU A 452 14.17 8.03 -8.25
CA LEU A 452 13.21 6.94 -8.33
C LEU A 452 11.81 7.52 -8.57
N THR A 453 11.20 7.18 -9.71
CA THR A 453 9.75 7.32 -9.88
C THR A 453 9.07 6.08 -9.30
N LEU A 454 8.54 6.17 -8.09
CA LEU A 454 7.96 5.05 -7.35
C LEU A 454 6.55 4.72 -7.87
N HIS A 455 6.33 3.45 -8.25
CA HIS A 455 4.99 2.92 -8.53
C HIS A 455 4.45 2.10 -7.37
N SER A 456 5.28 1.21 -6.79
CA SER A 456 4.90 0.44 -5.61
C SER A 456 6.11 -0.12 -4.88
N VAL A 457 6.00 -0.20 -3.55
CA VAL A 457 6.91 -0.93 -2.66
C VAL A 457 6.05 -1.49 -1.50
N PRO A 458 6.35 -2.68 -0.95
CA PRO A 458 5.57 -3.25 0.15
C PRO A 458 5.50 -2.34 1.39
N ALA A 459 6.58 -1.62 1.67
CA ALA A 459 6.64 -0.62 2.72
C ALA A 459 7.66 0.46 2.39
N LEU A 460 7.34 1.72 2.71
CA LEU A 460 8.16 2.87 2.34
C LEU A 460 9.53 2.85 3.04
N TRP A 461 9.60 2.36 4.28
CA TRP A 461 10.83 2.28 5.06
C TRP A 461 11.90 1.35 4.45
N LEU A 462 11.54 0.48 3.50
CA LEU A 462 12.51 -0.31 2.74
C LEU A 462 13.39 0.54 1.81
N LEU A 463 12.94 1.76 1.51
CA LEU A 463 13.67 2.72 0.67
C LEU A 463 14.62 3.63 1.47
N TYR A 464 14.64 3.50 2.79
CA TYR A 464 15.47 4.31 3.68
C TYR A 464 16.85 3.67 3.91
N PRO A 465 17.80 4.39 4.56
CA PRO A 465 19.07 3.82 4.99
C PRO A 465 18.92 2.45 5.69
N PRO A 466 19.87 1.51 5.48
CA PRO A 466 19.80 0.15 6.01
C PRO A 466 19.44 0.04 7.50
N ALA A 467 19.95 0.96 8.32
CA ALA A 467 19.64 1.02 9.76
C ALA A 467 18.14 1.16 10.04
N LEU A 468 17.46 2.06 9.30
CA LEU A 468 16.02 2.30 9.45
C LEU A 468 15.21 1.14 8.87
N ALA A 469 15.57 0.67 7.68
CA ALA A 469 14.89 -0.45 7.04
C ALA A 469 14.91 -1.70 7.95
N VAL A 470 16.04 -1.99 8.59
CA VAL A 470 16.18 -3.09 9.55
C VAL A 470 15.36 -2.86 10.81
N ALA A 471 15.47 -1.69 11.45
CA ALA A 471 14.74 -1.41 12.69
C ALA A 471 13.21 -1.51 12.51
N TYR A 472 12.69 -0.96 11.41
CA TYR A 472 11.28 -1.08 11.05
C TYR A 472 10.92 -2.50 10.62
N GLY A 473 11.77 -3.18 9.84
CA GLY A 473 11.58 -4.56 9.43
C GLY A 473 11.43 -5.52 10.60
N GLN A 474 12.31 -5.42 11.61
CA GLN A 474 12.25 -6.20 12.85
C GLN A 474 10.96 -5.97 13.62
N ARG A 475 10.63 -4.71 13.90
CA ARG A 475 9.39 -4.37 14.61
C ARG A 475 8.15 -4.82 13.84
N TYR A 476 8.19 -4.73 12.51
CA TYR A 476 7.09 -5.19 11.68
C TYR A 476 6.91 -6.71 11.77
N SER A 477 7.99 -7.50 11.80
CA SER A 477 7.93 -8.96 12.00
C SER A 477 7.33 -9.36 13.35
N GLU A 478 7.59 -8.57 14.40
CA GLU A 478 7.02 -8.79 15.74
C GLU A 478 5.50 -8.58 15.76
N ILE A 479 5.02 -7.54 15.07
CA ILE A 479 3.60 -7.17 15.03
C ILE A 479 2.82 -8.02 14.01
N TYR A 480 3.44 -8.31 12.87
CA TYR A 480 2.84 -9.04 11.76
C TYR A 480 3.73 -10.24 11.34
N PRO A 481 3.74 -11.33 12.13
CA PRO A 481 4.55 -12.51 11.81
C PRO A 481 4.24 -13.09 10.43
N GLY A 482 5.27 -13.40 9.64
CA GLY A 482 5.15 -13.98 8.30
C GLY A 482 4.81 -12.99 7.18
N ALA A 483 4.62 -11.71 7.49
CA ALA A 483 4.20 -10.71 6.51
C ALA A 483 5.27 -10.41 5.44
N TRP A 484 6.54 -10.49 5.81
CA TRP A 484 7.64 -10.24 4.89
C TRP A 484 7.82 -11.38 3.90
N GLU A 485 7.72 -12.62 4.35
CA GLU A 485 7.78 -13.81 3.50
C GLU A 485 6.63 -13.80 2.49
N GLY A 486 5.42 -13.41 2.93
CA GLY A 486 4.28 -13.17 2.05
C GLY A 486 4.52 -12.08 1.00
N ALA A 487 5.40 -11.12 1.29
CA ALA A 487 5.85 -10.08 0.36
C ALA A 487 7.10 -10.47 -0.45
N GLY A 488 7.61 -11.70 -0.32
CA GLY A 488 8.81 -12.18 -1.02
C GLY A 488 10.13 -11.74 -0.41
N ILE A 489 10.13 -11.28 0.85
CA ILE A 489 11.32 -10.84 1.59
C ILE A 489 11.57 -11.85 2.73
N PRO A 490 12.72 -12.56 2.76
CA PRO A 490 13.03 -13.49 3.86
C PRO A 490 13.15 -12.73 5.20
N ALA A 491 12.56 -13.24 6.28
CA ALA A 491 12.55 -12.52 7.56
C ALA A 491 13.94 -12.32 8.20
N ASP A 492 14.89 -13.22 7.91
CA ASP A 492 16.25 -13.18 8.46
C ASP A 492 17.10 -12.04 7.90
N VAL A 493 16.69 -11.41 6.80
CA VAL A 493 17.41 -10.24 6.23
C VAL A 493 17.38 -9.04 7.17
N PHE A 494 16.36 -8.94 8.03
CA PHE A 494 16.24 -7.87 9.02
C PHE A 494 17.00 -8.17 10.31
N THR A 495 17.84 -9.20 10.38
CA THR A 495 18.67 -9.46 11.58
C THR A 495 19.79 -8.43 11.76
N SER A 496 20.31 -7.85 10.67
CA SER A 496 21.37 -6.84 10.70
C SER A 496 21.36 -5.99 9.44
N GLN A 497 22.00 -4.81 9.50
CA GLN A 497 22.18 -3.95 8.32
C GLN A 497 22.98 -4.65 7.23
N ALA A 498 24.00 -5.43 7.60
CA ALA A 498 24.80 -6.20 6.65
C ALA A 498 23.97 -7.27 5.95
N SER A 499 23.15 -8.02 6.68
CA SER A 499 22.25 -9.04 6.11
C SER A 499 21.26 -8.41 5.12
N TRP A 500 20.67 -7.27 5.49
CA TRP A 500 19.75 -6.53 4.61
C TRP A 500 20.43 -6.09 3.32
N VAL A 501 21.60 -5.44 3.42
CA VAL A 501 22.34 -4.94 2.27
C VAL A 501 22.81 -6.09 1.37
N ALA A 502 23.37 -7.15 1.95
CA ALA A 502 23.83 -8.35 1.23
C ALA A 502 22.69 -8.97 0.42
N TRP A 503 21.55 -9.25 1.07
CA TRP A 503 20.39 -9.80 0.40
C TRP A 503 19.85 -8.86 -0.69
N ALA A 504 19.64 -7.59 -0.37
CA ALA A 504 19.06 -6.62 -1.29
C ALA A 504 19.93 -6.44 -2.53
N THR A 505 21.24 -6.29 -2.37
CA THR A 505 22.19 -6.03 -3.46
C THR A 505 22.73 -7.29 -4.15
N GLY A 506 22.50 -8.47 -3.59
CA GLY A 506 23.02 -9.74 -4.11
C GLY A 506 24.53 -9.91 -3.93
N ARG A 507 25.11 -9.28 -2.89
CA ARG A 507 26.55 -9.30 -2.60
C ARG A 507 26.88 -10.02 -1.31
#